data_AF-N6YW61-F1
#
_entry.id   AF-N6YW61-F1
#
_cell.length_a   1.000
_cell.length_b   1.000
_cell.length_c   1.000
_cell.angle_alpha   90.00
_cell.angle_beta   90.00
_cell.angle_gamma   90.00
#
_symmetry.space_group_name_H-M   'P 1'
#
loop_
_entity.id
_entity.type
_entity.pdbx_description
1 polymer ?
#
loop_
_entity_poly.entity_id
_entity_poly.type
_entity_poly.pdbx_seq_one_letter_code
_entity_poly.pdbx_strand_id
1 'polypeptide(L)' 'MAWELLFKSDIGLLSLFTIVFILVMAVYLYRFARRHMAEDEQKARSARS' A
#
# COMPACT_ATOMS: atom_id res chain seq x y z
N MET A 1 3.62 21.56 -22.92
CA MET A 1 4.77 21.04 -22.15
C MET A 1 4.53 19.55 -21.87
N ALA A 2 5.55 18.69 -21.83
CA ALA A 2 5.39 17.22 -21.70
C ALA A 2 4.52 16.76 -20.51
N TRP A 3 4.38 17.60 -19.48
CA TRP A 3 3.43 17.46 -18.38
C TRP A 3 1.96 17.38 -18.82
N GLU A 4 1.53 18.18 -19.81
CA GLU A 4 0.16 18.12 -20.34
C GLU A 4 -0.12 16.80 -21.08
N LEU A 5 0.88 16.21 -21.74
CA LEU A 5 0.73 14.93 -22.44
C LEU A 5 0.64 13.74 -21.47
N LEU A 6 1.32 13.78 -20.32
CA LEU A 6 1.19 12.75 -19.28
C LEU A 6 -0.12 12.84 -18.49
N PHE A 7 -0.67 14.05 -18.30
CA PHE A 7 -1.92 14.22 -17.57
C PHE A 7 -3.18 14.20 -18.47
N LYS A 8 -3.10 14.55 -19.76
CA LYS A 8 -4.23 14.50 -20.71
C LYS A 8 -4.29 13.26 -21.59
N SER A 9 -3.19 12.52 -21.80
CA SER A 9 -3.29 11.26 -22.55
C SER A 9 -3.86 10.17 -21.66
N ASP A 10 -4.86 9.44 -22.17
CA ASP A 10 -5.55 8.34 -21.48
C ASP A 10 -4.58 7.32 -20.85
N ILE A 11 -3.44 7.10 -21.51
CA ILE A 11 -2.36 6.20 -21.09
C ILE A 11 -1.65 6.69 -19.82
N GLY A 12 -1.44 7.99 -19.68
CA GLY A 12 -0.77 8.57 -18.51
C GLY A 12 -1.65 8.53 -17.27
N LEU A 13 -2.96 8.76 -17.43
CA LEU A 13 -3.91 8.67 -16.32
C LEU A 13 -4.12 7.23 -15.84
N LEU A 14 -4.22 6.26 -16.76
CA LEU A 14 -4.33 4.83 -16.41
C LEU A 14 -3.08 4.29 -15.70
N SER A 15 -1.88 4.69 -16.16
CA SER A 15 -0.62 4.29 -15.51
C SER A 15 -0.48 4.92 -14.12
N LEU A 16 -0.82 6.21 -13.97
CA LEU A 16 -0.84 6.88 -12.66
C LEU A 16 -1.86 6.22 -11.71
N PHE A 17 -3.06 5.89 -12.20
CA PHE A 17 -4.06 5.16 -11.42
C PHE A 17 -3.54 3.80 -10.94
N THR A 18 -2.86 3.07 -11.82
CA THR A 18 -2.28 1.76 -11.49
C THR A 18 -1.20 1.90 -10.40
N ILE A 19 -0.31 2.88 -10.53
CA ILE A 19 0.73 3.15 -9.52
C ILE A 19 0.08 3.48 -8.17
N VAL A 20 -0.90 4.38 -8.15
CA VAL A 20 -1.63 4.74 -6.93
C VAL A 20 -2.33 3.52 -6.33
N PHE A 21 -2.96 2.69 -7.15
CA PHE A 21 -3.64 1.47 -6.71
C PHE A 21 -2.68 0.49 -6.04
N ILE A 22 -1.51 0.24 -6.64
CA ILE A 22 -0.47 -0.64 -6.06
C ILE A 22 0.03 -0.06 -4.73
N LEU A 23 0.27 1.26 -4.65
CA LEU A 23 0.70 1.92 -3.41
C LEU A 23 -0.34 1.77 -2.30
N VAL A 24 -1.62 1.98 -2.60
CA VAL A 24 -2.71 1.78 -1.64
C VAL A 24 -2.73 0.33 -1.15
N MET A 25 -2.60 -0.63 -2.07
CA MET A 25 -2.60 -2.05 -1.72
C MET A 25 -1.39 -2.43 -0.85
N ALA A 26 -0.20 -1.89 -1.15
CA ALA A 26 1.01 -2.09 -0.36
C ALA A 26 0.87 -1.51 1.05
N VAL A 27 0.34 -0.29 1.18
CA VAL A 27 0.06 0.33 2.49
C VAL A 27 -1.00 -0.45 3.25
N TYR A 28 -2.06 -0.90 2.58
CA TYR A 28 -3.10 -1.72 3.18
C TYR A 28 -2.52 -3.02 3.76
N LEU A 29 -1.70 -3.72 2.98
CA LEU A 29 -1.06 -4.96 3.41
C LEU A 29 -0.09 -4.72 4.56
N TYR A 30 0.71 -3.65 4.50
CA TYR A 30 1.62 -3.26 5.59
C TYR A 30 0.84 -2.93 6.87
N ARG A 31 -0.27 -2.21 6.76
CA ARG A 31 -1.12 -1.86 7.91
C ARG A 31 -1.81 -3.10 8.49
N PHE A 32 -2.28 -4.00 7.64
CA PHE A 32 -2.88 -5.28 8.03
C PHE A 32 -1.85 -6.17 8.72
N ALA A 33 -0.68 -6.34 8.11
CA ALA A 33 0.43 -7.10 8.68
C ALA A 33 0.90 -6.52 10.01
N ARG A 34 1.05 -5.20 10.14
CA ARG A 34 1.37 -4.56 11.42
C ARG A 34 0.31 -4.78 12.49
N ARG A 35 -0.97 -4.75 12.11
CA ARG A 35 -2.06 -4.97 13.06
C ARG A 35 -2.14 -6.43 13.50
N HIS A 36 -1.89 -7.38 12.61
CA HIS A 36 -1.81 -8.80 12.95
C HIS A 36 -0.53 -9.18 13.70
N MET A 37 0.62 -8.65 13.30
CA MET A 37 1.89 -8.87 14.01
C MET A 37 1.85 -8.28 15.43
N ALA A 38 1.11 -7.19 15.66
CA ALA A 38 0.88 -6.68 17.01
C ALA A 38 0.06 -7.65 17.88
N GLU A 39 -0.81 -8.48 17.28
CA GLU A 39 -1.54 -9.54 17.98
C GLU A 39 -0.63 -10.77 18.22
N ASP A 40 0.24 -11.11 17.26
CA ASP A 40 1.21 -12.20 17.41
C ASP A 40 2.33 -11.87 18.40
N GLU A 41 2.83 -10.64 18.46
CA GLU A 41 3.80 -10.20 19.46
C GLU A 41 3.22 -10.21 20.87
N GLN A 42 1.93 -9.89 21.04
CA GLN A 42 1.24 -9.99 22.33
C GLN A 42 1.10 -11.45 22.77
N LYS A 43 0.71 -12.36 21.87
CA LYS A 43 0.64 -13.80 22.16
C LYS A 43 2.01 -14.43 22.42
N ALA A 44 3.03 -14.04 21.66
CA ALA A 44 4.39 -14.53 21.85
C ALA A 44 5.02 -14.07 23.18
N ARG A 45 4.64 -12.87 23.66
CA ARG A 45 5.09 -12.35 24.96
C ARG A 45 4.33 -12.94 26.15
N SER A 46 3.05 -13.28 26.00
CA SER A 46 2.26 -13.97 27.04
C SER A 46 2.54 -15.48 27.15
N ALA A 47 3.07 -16.12 26.11
CA ALA A 47 3.45 -17.53 26.14
C ALA A 47 4.82 -17.79 26.82
N ARG A 48 5.53 -16.73 27.25
CA ARG A 48 6.85 -16.81 27.91
C ARG A 48 6.83 -16.38 29.39
N SER A 49 5.66 -16.11 29.98
CA SER A 49 5.50 -15.82 31.41
C SER A 49 4.87 -16.98 32.15
#